data_AF-A0A545S920-F1
#
_entry.id   AF-A0A545S920-F1
#
_cell.length_a   1.000
_cell.length_b   1.000
_cell.length_c   1.000
_cell.angle_alpha   90.00
_cell.angle_beta   90.00
_cell.angle_gamma   90.00
#
_symmetry.space_group_name_H-M   'P 1'
#
loop_
_entity.id
_entity.type
_entity.pdbx_description
1 polymer ?
#
loop_
_entity_poly.entity_id
_entity_poly.type
_entity_poly.pdbx_seq_one_letter_code
_entity_poly.pdbx_strand_id
1 'polypeptide(L)' 'WVGLWITLAVVPLEWPWILAGFLLFRVFDILKPWPVGWLDRRLHGGLGIMLDDIAAGGMAAVLLYLARWLF' A
#
# COMPACT_ATOMS: atom_id res chain seq x y z
N TRP A 1 -1.07 -0.55 9.10
CA TRP A 1 -0.14 0.57 9.35
C TRP A 1 1.21 0.37 8.68
N VAL A 2 1.87 -0.79 8.81
CA VAL A 2 3.17 -1.11 8.17
C VAL A 2 3.13 -0.81 6.67
N GLY A 3 2.01 -1.08 6.00
CA GLY A 3 1.81 -0.75 4.59
C GLY A 3 1.97 0.73 4.23
N LEU A 4 1.53 1.64 5.10
CA LEU A 4 1.69 3.08 4.88
C LEU A 4 3.16 3.50 4.97
N TRP A 5 3.93 2.92 5.89
CA TRP A 5 5.37 3.17 5.99
C TRP A 5 6.09 2.71 4.72
N ILE A 6 5.72 1.53 4.20
CA ILE A 6 6.25 1.01 2.92
C ILE A 6 5.91 1.96 1.77
N THR A 7 4.68 2.45 1.72
CA THR A 7 4.20 3.38 0.71
C THR A 7 5.00 4.69 0.69
N LEU A 8 5.28 5.25 1.86
CA LEU A 8 5.98 6.53 1.99
C LEU A 8 7.50 6.40 1.88
N ALA A 9 8.07 5.19 2.05
CA ALA A 9 9.51 4.95 1.97
C ALA A 9 10.11 5.25 0.59
N VAL A 10 9.31 5.30 -0.47
CA VAL A 10 9.76 5.48 -1.86
C VAL A 10 9.59 6.90 -2.41
N VAL A 11 9.08 7.82 -1.59
CA VAL A 11 8.79 9.22 -1.98
C VAL A 11 9.36 10.20 -0.95
N PRO A 12 9.60 11.47 -1.31
CA PRO A 12 10.06 12.45 -0.33
C PRO A 12 8.91 12.79 0.62
N LEU A 13 9.23 13.09 1.87
CA LEU A 13 8.24 13.40 2.92
C LEU A 13 7.71 14.83 2.80
N GLU A 14 7.21 15.18 1.62
CA GLU A 14 6.52 16.44 1.36
C GLU A 14 5.01 16.22 1.36
N TRP A 15 4.25 17.26 1.73
CA TRP A 15 2.80 17.18 1.86
C TRP A 15 2.06 16.55 0.66
N PRO A 16 2.38 16.86 -0.61
CA PRO A 16 1.69 16.25 -1.75
C PRO A 16 1.87 14.73 -1.80
N TRP A 17 3.09 14.25 -1.57
CA TRP A 17 3.43 12.83 -1.61
C TRP A 17 2.88 12.07 -0.42
N ILE A 18 2.87 12.68 0.77
CA ILE A 18 2.27 12.11 1.97
C ILE A 18 0.76 11.93 1.78
N LEU A 19 0.06 12.96 1.29
CA LEU A 19 -1.38 12.88 1.01
C LEU A 19 -1.68 11.85 -0.08
N ALA A 20 -0.97 11.90 -1.21
CA ALA A 20 -1.14 10.96 -2.29
C ALA A 20 -0.91 9.51 -1.82
N GLY A 21 0.15 9.27 -1.05
CA GLY A 21 0.46 7.94 -0.55
C GLY A 21 -0.52 7.43 0.49
N PHE A 22 -1.01 8.30 1.38
CA PHE A 22 -2.08 7.94 2.29
C PHE A 22 -3.37 7.53 1.55
N LEU A 23 -3.78 8.31 0.55
CA LEU A 23 -4.96 8.04 -0.27
C LEU A 23 -4.81 6.74 -1.06
N LEU A 24 -3.71 6.57 -1.79
CA LEU A 24 -3.42 5.35 -2.55
C LEU A 24 -3.40 4.12 -1.66
N PHE A 25 -2.67 4.18 -0.54
CA PHE A 25 -2.63 3.10 0.43
C PHE A 25 -4.04 2.73 0.93
N ARG A 26 -4.86 3.72 1.30
CA ARG A 26 -6.24 3.47 1.75
C ARG A 26 -7.13 2.86 0.68
N VAL A 27 -6.98 3.28 -0.57
CA VAL A 27 -7.71 2.68 -1.69
C VAL A 27 -7.35 1.20 -1.83
N PHE A 28 -6.06 0.83 -1.75
CA PHE A 28 -5.65 -0.58 -1.84
C PHE A 28 -6.04 -1.42 -0.63
N ASP A 29 -5.93 -0.86 0.57
CA ASP A 29 -6.32 -1.50 1.85
C ASP A 29 -7.83 -1.79 1.90
N ILE A 30 -8.67 -0.89 1.36
CA ILE A 30 -10.14 -1.06 1.32
C ILE A 30 -10.57 -1.96 0.15
N LEU A 31 -10.07 -1.72 -1.06
CA LEU A 31 -10.51 -2.45 -2.26
C LEU A 31 -9.99 -3.88 -2.30
N LYS A 32 -8.86 -4.16 -1.63
CA LYS A 32 -8.17 -5.47 -1.61
C LYS A 32 -8.17 -6.16 -2.98
N PRO A 33 -7.65 -5.50 -4.04
CA PRO A 33 -7.63 -6.10 -5.37
C PRO A 33 -6.87 -7.43 -5.35
N TRP A 34 -7.26 -8.33 -6.25
CA TRP A 34 -6.57 -9.60 -6.46
C TRP A 34 -5.09 -9.29 -6.81
N PRO A 35 -4.08 -9.92 -6.16
CA PRO A 35 -4.09 -11.21 -5.47
C PRO A 35 -4.17 -11.17 -3.93
N VAL A 36 -4.25 -9.99 -3.32
CA VAL A 36 -4.22 -9.78 -1.86
C VAL A 36 -5.39 -10.49 -1.18
N GLY A 37 -6.61 -10.25 -1.66
CA GLY A 37 -7.82 -10.91 -1.14
C GLY A 37 -7.93 -12.42 -1.39
N TRP A 38 -6.99 -13.04 -2.13
CA TRP A 38 -6.90 -14.51 -2.27
C TRP A 38 -5.97 -15.13 -1.22
N LEU A 39 -4.90 -14.41 -0.82
CA LEU A 39 -3.99 -14.82 0.24
C LEU A 39 -4.66 -14.71 1.63
N ASP A 40 -5.39 -13.61 1.88
CA ASP A 40 -6.19 -13.39 3.10
C ASP A 40 -7.17 -14.54 3.37
N ARG A 41 -7.83 -15.05 2.31
CA ARG A 41 -8.77 -16.18 2.41
C ARG A 41 -8.09 -17.52 2.71
N ARG A 42 -6.78 -17.65 2.47
CA ARG A 42 -6.02 -18.87 2.77
C ARG A 42 -5.33 -18.81 4.12
N LEU A 43 -4.92 -17.62 4.57
CA LEU A 43 -4.20 -17.38 5.81
C LEU A 43 -5.12 -16.71 6.83
N HIS A 44 -5.89 -17.52 7.55
CA HIS A 44 -6.78 -17.02 8.59
C HIS A 44 -5.99 -16.53 9.82
N GLY A 45 -6.26 -15.30 10.28
CA GLY A 45 -5.73 -14.74 11.53
C GLY A 45 -4.90 -13.47 11.34
N GLY A 46 -4.18 -13.06 12.39
CA GLY A 46 -3.40 -11.81 12.40
C GLY A 46 -2.30 -11.72 11.34
N LEU A 47 -1.82 -12.85 10.83
CA LEU A 47 -0.83 -12.89 9.75
C LEU A 47 -1.42 -12.50 8.39
N GLY A 48 -2.69 -12.85 8.12
CA GLY A 48 -3.39 -12.44 6.90
C GLY A 48 -3.55 -10.93 6.84
N ILE A 49 -3.99 -10.33 7.95
CA ILE A 49 -4.16 -8.88 8.08
C ILE A 49 -2.84 -8.13 7.86
N MET A 50 -1.72 -8.66 8.38
CA MET A 50 -0.42 -8.01 8.22
C MET A 50 0.14 -8.14 6.80
N LEU A 51 -0.06 -9.30 6.15
CA LEU A 51 0.30 -9.51 4.75
C LEU A 51 -0.53 -8.63 3.81
N ASP A 52 -1.82 -8.46 4.10
CA ASP A 52 -2.70 -7.56 3.35
C ASP A 52 -2.21 -6.11 3.42
N ASP A 53 -1.88 -5.64 4.62
CA ASP A 53 -1.35 -4.30 4.87
C ASP A 53 -0.02 -4.09 4.10
N ILE A 54 0.89 -5.07 4.12
CA ILE A 54 2.16 -5.02 3.38
C ILE A 54 1.92 -5.00 1.86
N ALA A 55 1.01 -5.83 1.35
CA ALA A 55 0.73 -5.92 -0.07
C ALA A 55 0.08 -4.65 -0.61
N ALA A 56 -0.92 -4.11 0.11
CA ALA A 56 -1.50 -2.81 -0.20
C ALA A 56 -0.45 -1.69 -0.20
N GLY A 57 0.47 -1.72 0.77
CA GLY A 57 1.61 -0.81 0.84
C GLY A 57 2.56 -0.91 -0.35
N GLY A 58 2.88 -2.13 -0.78
CA GLY A 58 3.73 -2.38 -1.94
C GLY A 58 3.11 -1.87 -3.25
N MET A 59 1.80 -2.11 -3.46
CA MET A 59 1.09 -1.61 -4.63
C MET A 59 1.04 -0.08 -4.68
N ALA A 60 0.74 0.55 -3.54
CA ALA A 60 0.75 2.00 -3.41
C ALA A 60 2.16 2.58 -3.65
N ALA A 61 3.20 1.94 -3.09
CA ALA A 61 4.59 2.33 -3.28
C ALA A 61 4.99 2.31 -4.77
N VAL A 62 4.66 1.24 -5.50
CA VAL A 62 4.98 1.14 -6.94
C VAL A 62 4.33 2.27 -7.73
N LEU A 63 3.05 2.56 -7.49
CA LEU A 63 2.36 3.64 -8.19
C LEU A 63 2.92 5.02 -7.85
N LEU A 64 3.23 5.27 -6.59
CA LEU A 64 3.86 6.53 -6.18
C LEU A 64 5.27 6.67 -6.75
N TYR A 65 6.04 5.59 -6.79
CA TYR A 65 7.39 5.60 -7.35
C TYR A 65 7.34 5.91 -8.86
N LEU A 66 6.38 5.33 -9.59
CA LEU A 66 6.16 5.65 -10.99
C LEU A 66 5.70 7.11 -11.18
N ALA A 67 4.80 7.60 -10.34
CA ALA A 67 4.37 9.00 -10.38
C ALA A 67 5.55 9.95 -10.12
N ARG A 68 6.40 9.65 -9.13
CA ARG A 68 7.64 10.40 -8.86
C ARG A 68 8.63 10.36 -10.03
N TRP A 69 8.64 9.30 -10.82
CA TRP A 69 9.49 9.23 -12.00
C TRP A 69 8.97 10.05 -13.17
N LEU A 70 7.66 10.30 -13.24
CA LEU A 70 6.99 11.02 -14.32
C LEU A 70 6.93 12.53 -14.09
N PHE A 71 7.04 12.99 -12.84
CA PHE A 71 6.93 14.39 -12.41
C PHE A 71 8.17 14.80 -11.61
#